data_AF-A0A8X6IR31-F1
#
_entry.id   AF-A0A8X6IR31-F1
#
_cell.length_a   1.000
_cell.length_b   1.000
_cell.length_c   1.000
_cell.angle_alpha   90.00
_cell.angle_beta   90.00
_cell.angle_gamma   90.00
#
_symmetry.space_group_name_H-M   'P 1'
#
loop_
_entity.id
_entity.type
_entity.pdbx_description
1 polymer ?
#
loop_
_entity_poly.entity_id
_entity_poly.type
_entity_poly.pdbx_seq_one_letter_code
_entity_poly.pdbx_strand_id
1 'polypeptide(L)'
;MPLFSSMIFEDSCMIGWIVYQCELLHKDNIRTVYLQAGLEVLVWIHGGFLQWGSGHEPGICPSGRVAKRLNAVFVSFNYRLGALGFMALDVLSQMPQDAKGNYGLWDQIVALQWVQHNIRAFGGDPDKVTVFGADSGGASIMALRASEAARGLFRTAWLLGPAITFNRTFDDLSQHNRAFFLARSGCKNDTCLRHMSAKAVVETYLWKDEPSFRIRDQNDLPIQGIYSEQLIVLDDKRKLASISYLNVCPLF
;
A
#
# COMPACT_ATOMS: atom_id res chain seq x y z
N MET A 1 23.14 0.17 -12.04
CA MET A 1 23.72 -0.26 -10.75
C MET A 1 22.73 0.04 -9.64
N PRO A 2 22.39 -0.94 -8.79
CA PRO A 2 21.10 -1.00 -8.12
C PRO A 2 21.20 -0.48 -6.68
N LEU A 3 20.52 0.62 -6.38
CA LEU A 3 20.31 1.10 -5.01
C LEU A 3 18.83 0.99 -4.56
N PHE A 4 17.90 0.77 -5.51
CA PHE A 4 16.47 0.58 -5.20
C PHE A 4 15.95 -0.82 -5.51
N SER A 5 16.63 -1.61 -6.35
CA SER A 5 16.31 -3.04 -6.50
C SER A 5 16.66 -3.84 -5.25
N SER A 6 17.67 -3.40 -4.49
CA SER A 6 18.05 -3.99 -3.20
C SER A 6 17.07 -3.62 -2.08
N MET A 7 16.40 -2.46 -2.12
CA MET A 7 15.38 -2.13 -1.12
C MET A 7 14.09 -2.95 -1.25
N ILE A 8 13.85 -3.59 -2.41
CA ILE A 8 12.70 -4.49 -2.61
C ILE A 8 12.97 -5.89 -2.02
N PHE A 9 14.23 -6.31 -1.88
CA PHE A 9 14.57 -7.70 -1.57
C PHE A 9 15.66 -7.95 -0.50
N GLU A 10 16.55 -7.01 -0.17
CA GLU A 10 17.71 -7.30 0.72
C GLU A 10 17.47 -7.09 2.22
N ASP A 11 16.46 -6.32 2.62
CA ASP A 11 16.07 -6.21 4.02
C ASP A 11 14.69 -6.85 4.23
N SER A 12 14.69 -8.05 4.83
CA SER A 12 13.55 -8.92 5.18
C SER A 12 12.50 -8.30 6.12
N CYS A 13 12.37 -6.97 6.15
CA CYS A 13 11.55 -6.21 7.09
C CYS A 13 10.51 -5.29 6.42
N MET A 14 10.60 -5.00 5.12
CA MET A 14 9.77 -3.94 4.50
C MET A 14 8.53 -4.46 3.74
N ILE A 15 8.52 -5.69 3.25
CA ILE A 15 7.35 -6.32 2.58
C ILE A 15 7.21 -7.75 3.11
N GLY A 16 6.59 -7.87 4.28
CA GLY A 16 6.23 -9.16 4.86
C GLY A 16 4.85 -9.61 4.37
N TRP A 17 4.75 -10.89 4.00
CA TRP A 17 3.49 -11.54 3.63
C TRP A 17 3.08 -12.48 4.75
N ILE A 18 1.82 -12.45 5.15
CA ILE A 18 1.27 -13.49 6.01
C ILE A 18 0.02 -14.05 5.35
N VAL A 19 0.10 -15.32 4.98
CA VAL A 19 -1.03 -16.09 4.50
C VAL A 19 -1.48 -16.99 5.64
N TYR A 20 -2.67 -16.74 6.16
CA TYR A 20 -3.30 -17.64 7.12
C TYR A 20 -4.13 -18.66 6.36
N GLN A 21 -3.79 -19.93 6.54
CA GLN A 21 -4.48 -21.07 5.96
C GLN A 21 -5.32 -21.79 7.02
N CYS A 22 -6.44 -22.37 6.60
CA CYS A 22 -7.21 -23.28 7.43
C CYS A 22 -6.53 -24.67 7.41
N GLU A 23 -5.80 -25.03 8.47
CA GLU A 23 -5.43 -26.43 8.71
C GLU A 23 -6.63 -27.17 9.28
N LEU A 24 -7.13 -28.17 8.53
CA LEU A 24 -8.09 -29.15 9.02
C LEU A 24 -7.38 -30.05 10.04
N LEU A 25 -7.45 -29.70 11.32
CA LEU A 25 -7.09 -30.62 12.41
C LEU A 25 -8.11 -31.77 12.46
N HIS A 26 -7.87 -32.82 11.69
CA HIS A 26 -8.42 -34.13 12.00
C HIS A 26 -7.49 -34.83 13.00
N LYS A 27 -8.02 -35.15 14.18
CA LYS A 27 -7.46 -36.22 15.00
C LYS A 27 -7.38 -37.46 14.13
N ASP A 28 -6.24 -38.16 14.22
CA ASP A 28 -5.90 -39.46 13.62
C ASP A 28 -4.88 -39.38 12.48
N ASN A 29 -3.74 -40.02 12.76
CA ASN A 29 -2.51 -40.13 11.97
C ASN A 29 -2.74 -40.39 10.47
N ILE A 30 -1.93 -39.68 9.66
CA ILE A 30 -1.76 -39.75 8.20
C ILE A 30 -3.01 -39.35 7.40
N ARG A 31 -3.08 -38.08 7.00
CA ARG A 31 -3.98 -37.63 5.91
C ARG A 31 -3.30 -36.57 5.07
N THR A 32 -3.14 -36.88 3.79
CA THR A 32 -3.02 -35.90 2.71
C THR A 32 -4.01 -34.76 3.00
N VAL A 33 -3.51 -33.55 3.26
CA VAL A 33 -4.36 -32.37 3.38
C VAL A 33 -5.00 -32.19 2.02
N TYR A 34 -6.25 -32.63 1.86
CA TYR A 34 -7.07 -32.21 0.74
C TYR A 34 -7.27 -30.71 0.95
N LEU A 35 -6.43 -29.90 0.30
CA LEU A 35 -6.68 -28.48 0.14
C LEU A 35 -8.09 -28.37 -0.44
N GLN A 36 -9.03 -27.88 0.35
CA GLN A 36 -10.35 -27.60 -0.18
C GLN A 36 -10.15 -26.55 -1.27
N ALA A 37 -10.32 -26.96 -2.53
CA ALA A 37 -10.00 -26.12 -3.66
C ALA A 37 -11.12 -25.10 -3.89
N GLY A 38 -10.74 -23.84 -4.10
CA GLY A 38 -11.65 -22.79 -4.52
C GLY A 38 -12.35 -22.03 -3.38
N LEU A 39 -11.69 -21.88 -2.24
CA LEU A 39 -12.17 -21.07 -1.11
C LEU A 39 -12.23 -19.57 -1.46
N GLU A 40 -13.09 -18.83 -0.75
CA GLU A 40 -13.05 -17.36 -0.76
C GLU A 40 -11.68 -16.86 -0.28
N VAL A 41 -11.20 -15.77 -0.87
CA VAL A 41 -9.92 -15.15 -0.51
C VAL A 41 -10.19 -13.77 0.06
N LEU A 42 -9.84 -13.56 1.32
CA LEU A 42 -10.01 -12.30 2.02
C LEU A 42 -8.64 -11.62 2.15
N VAL A 43 -8.46 -10.47 1.51
CA VAL A 43 -7.19 -9.72 1.49
C VAL A 43 -7.32 -8.44 2.32
N TRP A 44 -6.56 -8.35 3.41
CA TRP A 44 -6.55 -7.20 4.31
C TRP A 44 -5.54 -6.14 3.88
N ILE A 45 -6.01 -4.90 3.75
CA ILE A 45 -5.20 -3.70 3.55
C ILE A 45 -5.31 -2.85 4.80
N HIS A 46 -4.22 -2.72 5.55
CA HIS A 46 -4.23 -2.02 6.84
C HIS A 46 -4.40 -0.51 6.67
N GLY A 47 -5.01 0.11 7.69
CA GLY A 47 -5.13 1.56 7.84
C GLY A 47 -3.86 2.20 8.43
N GLY A 48 -4.00 3.41 8.98
CA GLY A 48 -2.88 4.15 9.58
C GLY A 48 -2.48 5.36 8.74
N PHE A 49 -3.46 6.02 8.11
CA PHE A 49 -3.27 7.26 7.36
C PHE A 49 -2.23 7.20 6.24
N LEU A 50 -1.90 6.01 5.71
CA LEU A 50 -0.78 5.78 4.77
C LEU A 50 0.60 6.11 5.35
N GLN A 51 0.71 6.32 6.66
CA GLN A 51 1.92 6.83 7.32
C GLN A 51 2.48 5.81 8.32
N TRP A 52 1.62 5.05 8.98
CA TRP A 52 1.97 4.02 9.98
C TRP A 52 1.04 2.81 9.82
N GLY A 53 1.22 1.82 10.70
CA GLY A 53 0.43 0.61 10.73
C GLY A 53 1.20 -0.58 10.19
N SER A 54 0.55 -1.74 10.24
CA SER A 54 1.11 -2.98 9.70
C SER A 54 0.00 -3.94 9.28
N GLY A 55 0.28 -4.74 8.26
CA GLY A 55 -0.53 -5.89 7.87
C GLY A 55 -0.66 -6.96 8.96
N HIS A 56 0.12 -6.87 10.06
CA HIS A 56 0.05 -7.78 11.20
C HIS A 56 -0.29 -7.07 12.52
N GLU A 57 -0.90 -5.89 12.48
CA GLU A 57 -1.22 -5.16 13.71
C GLU A 57 -2.16 -5.96 14.64
N PRO A 58 -1.73 -6.32 15.87
CA PRO A 58 -2.53 -7.15 16.76
C PRO A 58 -3.87 -6.49 17.13
N GLY A 59 -4.96 -7.25 17.03
CA GLY A 59 -6.30 -6.77 17.32
C GLY A 59 -6.98 -6.01 16.17
N ILE A 60 -6.21 -5.60 15.15
CA ILE A 60 -6.73 -4.96 13.94
C ILE A 60 -6.73 -5.94 12.77
N CYS A 61 -5.60 -6.62 12.54
CA CYS A 61 -5.51 -7.65 11.50
C CYS A 61 -6.39 -8.87 11.87
N PRO A 62 -7.21 -9.37 10.92
CA PRO A 62 -7.92 -10.63 11.08
C PRO A 62 -6.97 -11.77 11.46
N SER A 63 -7.40 -12.59 12.41
CA SER A 63 -6.61 -13.74 12.88
C SER A 63 -6.94 -15.01 12.09
N GLY A 64 -6.06 -16.02 12.16
CA GLY A 64 -6.35 -17.35 11.63
C GLY A 64 -7.65 -17.98 12.18
N ARG A 65 -8.15 -17.52 13.34
CA ARG A 65 -9.46 -17.95 13.86
C ARG A 65 -10.62 -17.46 12.98
N VAL A 66 -10.51 -16.25 12.43
CA VAL A 66 -11.49 -15.68 11.50
C VAL A 66 -11.45 -16.45 10.18
N ALA A 67 -10.25 -16.70 9.64
CA ALA A 67 -10.06 -17.51 8.44
C ALA A 67 -10.70 -18.90 8.56
N LYS A 68 -10.47 -19.57 9.70
CA LYS A 68 -11.10 -20.87 10.01
C LYS A 68 -12.62 -20.79 10.13
N ARG A 69 -13.16 -19.77 10.82
CA ARG A 69 -14.61 -19.62 11.02
C ARG A 69 -15.34 -19.32 9.71
N LEU A 70 -14.73 -18.53 8.84
CA LEU A 70 -15.31 -18.16 7.54
C LEU A 70 -15.04 -19.20 6.45
N ASN A 71 -14.24 -20.23 6.74
CA ASN A 71 -13.74 -21.18 5.76
C ASN A 71 -13.15 -20.49 4.52
N ALA A 72 -12.24 -19.55 4.76
CA ALA A 72 -11.63 -18.70 3.73
C ALA A 72 -10.11 -18.67 3.88
N VAL A 73 -9.41 -18.38 2.79
CA VAL A 73 -7.98 -18.04 2.84
C VAL A 73 -7.85 -16.56 3.17
N PHE A 74 -7.05 -16.25 4.18
CA PHE A 74 -6.83 -14.88 4.60
C PHE A 74 -5.40 -14.44 4.28
N VAL A 75 -5.26 -13.30 3.63
CA VAL A 75 -3.97 -12.72 3.20
C VAL A 75 -3.83 -11.34 3.80
N SER A 76 -2.71 -11.07 4.47
CA SER A 76 -2.31 -9.73 4.84
C SER A 76 -0.87 -9.44 4.40
N PHE A 77 -0.57 -8.17 4.18
CA PHE A 77 0.72 -7.73 3.67
C PHE A 77 1.04 -6.31 4.16
N ASN A 78 2.32 -5.94 4.10
CA ASN A 78 2.77 -4.56 4.32
C ASN A 78 2.96 -3.84 2.98
N TYR A 79 2.74 -2.53 2.98
CA TYR A 79 3.07 -1.63 1.88
C TYR A 79 3.90 -0.46 2.40
N ARG A 80 4.68 0.21 1.54
CA ARG A 80 5.47 1.38 1.94
C ARG A 80 4.57 2.51 2.42
N LEU A 81 5.01 3.19 3.46
CA LEU A 81 4.27 4.25 4.15
C LEU A 81 5.03 5.58 4.12
N GLY A 82 4.31 6.66 4.43
CA GLY A 82 4.79 8.03 4.52
C GLY A 82 5.58 8.45 3.28
N ALA A 83 6.66 9.21 3.48
CA ALA A 83 7.48 9.66 2.36
C ALA A 83 7.98 8.52 1.47
N LEU A 84 8.30 7.35 2.02
CA LEU A 84 8.80 6.21 1.23
C LEU A 84 7.71 5.58 0.35
N GLY A 85 6.44 5.71 0.74
CA GLY A 85 5.30 5.19 -0.01
C GLY A 85 4.62 6.23 -0.89
N PHE A 86 4.64 7.50 -0.50
CA PHE A 86 3.69 8.50 -0.99
C PHE A 86 4.31 9.87 -1.36
N MET A 87 5.65 10.00 -1.33
CA MET A 87 6.27 11.24 -1.82
C MET A 87 6.21 11.33 -3.34
N ALA A 88 5.76 12.46 -3.87
CA ALA A 88 5.87 12.77 -5.29
C ALA A 88 7.05 13.71 -5.50
N LEU A 89 8.02 13.32 -6.32
CA LEU A 89 9.08 14.22 -6.76
C LEU A 89 9.42 13.91 -8.21
N ASP A 90 9.58 14.96 -9.02
CA ASP A 90 10.09 14.84 -10.40
C ASP A 90 11.46 14.18 -10.44
N VAL A 91 12.28 14.37 -9.41
CA VAL A 91 13.58 13.70 -9.32
C VAL A 91 13.44 12.20 -9.16
N LEU A 92 12.26 11.66 -8.84
CA LEU A 92 12.01 10.23 -8.75
C LEU A 92 11.30 9.67 -10.00
N SER A 93 11.03 10.51 -11.00
CA SER A 93 10.31 10.16 -12.25
C SER A 93 11.06 9.20 -13.19
N GLN A 94 12.33 8.87 -12.89
CA GLN A 94 13.09 7.83 -13.60
C GLN A 94 12.78 6.41 -13.10
N MET A 95 11.98 6.28 -12.03
CA MET A 95 11.25 5.05 -11.70
C MET A 95 10.25 4.75 -12.83
N PRO A 96 9.68 3.52 -12.93
CA PRO A 96 8.61 3.25 -13.89
C PRO A 96 7.62 4.40 -13.87
N GLN A 97 7.36 5.02 -15.03
CA GLN A 97 6.70 6.33 -15.17
C GLN A 97 5.31 6.42 -14.53
N ASP A 98 4.85 5.30 -13.99
CA ASP A 98 3.49 5.01 -13.63
C ASP A 98 3.22 5.08 -12.12
N ALA A 99 4.25 5.20 -11.28
CA ALA A 99 4.05 5.36 -9.84
C ALA A 99 3.77 6.81 -9.44
N LYS A 100 4.54 7.78 -9.95
CA LYS A 100 4.36 9.23 -9.70
C LYS A 100 3.96 9.59 -8.26
N GLY A 101 4.62 8.99 -7.27
CA GLY A 101 4.33 9.21 -5.85
C GLY A 101 3.28 8.29 -5.23
N ASN A 102 2.74 7.31 -5.95
CA ASN A 102 1.82 6.28 -5.43
C ASN A 102 2.53 4.94 -5.20
N TYR A 103 3.75 4.96 -4.66
CA TYR A 103 4.57 3.75 -4.50
C TYR A 103 3.93 2.71 -3.56
N GLY A 104 3.29 3.16 -2.47
CA GLY A 104 2.55 2.29 -1.57
C GLY A 104 1.33 1.64 -2.22
N LEU A 105 0.62 2.34 -3.12
CA LEU A 105 -0.46 1.73 -3.92
C LEU A 105 0.08 0.70 -4.91
N TRP A 106 1.26 0.94 -5.48
CA TRP A 106 1.93 -0.05 -6.32
C TRP A 106 2.32 -1.32 -5.56
N ASP A 107 2.80 -1.20 -4.32
CA ASP A 107 3.07 -2.35 -3.47
C ASP A 107 1.79 -3.18 -3.25
N GLN A 108 0.65 -2.51 -3.04
CA GLN A 108 -0.66 -3.18 -2.93
C GLN A 108 -1.12 -3.82 -4.24
N ILE A 109 -0.84 -3.22 -5.40
CA ILE A 109 -1.14 -3.84 -6.71
C ILE A 109 -0.30 -5.10 -6.89
N VAL A 110 1.01 -5.04 -6.59
CA VAL A 110 1.91 -6.19 -6.67
C VAL A 110 1.47 -7.29 -5.71
N ALA A 111 1.01 -6.94 -4.51
CA ALA A 111 0.39 -7.87 -3.57
C ALA A 111 -0.81 -8.60 -4.16
N LEU A 112 -1.73 -7.86 -4.77
CA LEU A 112 -2.92 -8.45 -5.37
C LEU A 112 -2.59 -9.29 -6.61
N GLN A 113 -1.60 -8.89 -7.40
CA GLN A 113 -1.07 -9.71 -8.49
C GLN A 113 -0.49 -11.00 -7.93
N TRP A 114 0.29 -10.96 -6.85
CA TRP A 114 0.80 -12.16 -6.21
C TRP A 114 -0.35 -13.09 -5.77
N VAL A 115 -1.41 -12.55 -5.17
CA VAL A 115 -2.61 -13.32 -4.82
C VAL A 115 -3.21 -13.99 -6.06
N GLN A 116 -3.41 -13.25 -7.15
CA GLN A 116 -3.96 -13.80 -8.39
C GLN A 116 -3.14 -14.99 -8.93
N HIS A 117 -1.81 -14.91 -8.90
CA HIS A 117 -0.94 -15.95 -9.43
C HIS A 117 -0.75 -17.15 -8.50
N ASN A 118 -0.81 -16.95 -7.18
CA ASN A 118 -0.32 -17.95 -6.21
C ASN A 118 -1.41 -18.53 -5.30
N ILE A 119 -2.56 -17.87 -5.13
CA ILE A 119 -3.49 -18.22 -4.05
C ILE A 119 -4.13 -19.61 -4.21
N ARG A 120 -4.15 -20.16 -5.43
CA ARG A 120 -4.60 -21.54 -5.68
C ARG A 120 -3.77 -22.57 -4.91
N ALA A 121 -2.47 -22.33 -4.72
CA ALA A 121 -1.59 -23.21 -3.94
C ALA A 121 -1.96 -23.27 -2.45
N PHE A 122 -2.69 -22.25 -1.95
CA PHE A 122 -3.17 -22.16 -0.57
C PHE A 122 -4.64 -22.58 -0.42
N GLY A 123 -5.26 -23.11 -1.49
CA GLY A 123 -6.67 -23.53 -1.53
C GLY A 123 -7.65 -22.40 -1.90
N GLY A 124 -7.17 -21.19 -2.13
CA GLY A 124 -8.02 -20.05 -2.51
C GLY A 124 -8.39 -20.04 -3.99
N ASP A 125 -9.50 -19.39 -4.30
CA ASP A 125 -9.92 -19.08 -5.68
C ASP A 125 -9.54 -17.63 -6.04
N PRO A 126 -8.64 -17.39 -7.02
CA PRO A 126 -8.30 -16.05 -7.46
C PRO A 126 -9.52 -15.29 -8.06
N ASP A 127 -10.55 -16.01 -8.51
CA ASP A 127 -11.81 -15.44 -9.00
C ASP A 127 -12.74 -14.99 -7.85
N LYS A 128 -12.43 -15.36 -6.60
CA LYS A 128 -13.19 -15.04 -5.38
C LYS A 128 -12.42 -14.17 -4.39
N VAL A 129 -11.60 -13.27 -4.92
CA VAL A 129 -10.84 -12.31 -4.09
C VAL A 129 -11.73 -11.16 -3.63
N THR A 130 -11.80 -10.97 -2.31
CA THR A 130 -12.42 -9.85 -1.63
C THR A 130 -11.34 -9.04 -0.91
N VAL A 131 -11.16 -7.78 -1.27
CA VAL A 131 -10.29 -6.85 -0.55
C VAL A 131 -11.07 -6.11 0.53
N PHE A 132 -10.45 -5.88 1.68
CA PHE A 132 -11.07 -5.11 2.75
C PHE A 132 -10.06 -4.36 3.59
N GLY A 133 -10.49 -3.23 4.15
CA GLY A 133 -9.61 -2.29 4.83
C GLY A 133 -10.39 -1.22 5.58
N ALA A 134 -9.77 -0.68 6.62
CA ALA A 134 -10.29 0.45 7.39
C ALA A 134 -9.44 1.71 7.17
N ASP A 135 -10.03 2.90 7.33
CA ASP A 135 -9.32 4.19 7.25
C ASP A 135 -8.54 4.34 5.92
N SER A 136 -7.22 4.50 5.95
CA SER A 136 -6.38 4.60 4.75
C SER A 136 -6.34 3.32 3.91
N GLY A 137 -6.62 2.16 4.52
CA GLY A 137 -6.82 0.90 3.81
C GLY A 137 -8.10 0.93 2.98
N GLY A 138 -9.17 1.52 3.53
CA GLY A 138 -10.40 1.79 2.78
C GLY A 138 -10.19 2.80 1.64
N ALA A 139 -9.44 3.88 1.91
CA ALA A 139 -9.03 4.85 0.89
C ALA A 139 -8.23 4.21 -0.25
N SER A 140 -7.29 3.35 0.12
CA SER A 140 -6.50 2.57 -0.83
C SER A 140 -7.38 1.69 -1.73
N ILE A 141 -8.39 1.01 -1.17
CA ILE A 141 -9.34 0.22 -1.96
C ILE A 141 -10.11 1.08 -2.96
N MET A 142 -10.52 2.30 -2.59
CA MET A 142 -11.15 3.23 -3.55
C MET A 142 -10.21 3.56 -4.70
N ALA A 143 -8.95 3.84 -4.40
CA ALA A 143 -7.93 4.11 -5.40
C ALA A 143 -7.69 2.90 -6.30
N LEU A 144 -7.47 1.71 -5.73
CA LEU A 144 -7.33 0.47 -6.48
C LEU A 144 -8.55 0.22 -7.38
N ARG A 145 -9.77 0.52 -6.92
CA ARG A 145 -10.97 0.37 -7.75
C ARG A 145 -11.01 1.34 -8.94
N ALA A 146 -10.43 2.53 -8.80
CA ALA A 146 -10.29 3.51 -9.87
C ALA A 146 -9.08 3.25 -10.78
N SER A 147 -8.15 2.38 -10.37
CA SER A 147 -6.93 2.04 -11.11
C SER A 147 -7.21 1.07 -12.25
N GLU A 148 -6.62 1.33 -13.41
CA GLU A 148 -6.59 0.37 -14.51
C GLU A 148 -5.77 -0.87 -14.16
N ALA A 149 -4.57 -0.72 -13.57
CA ALA A 149 -3.71 -1.88 -13.33
C ALA A 149 -4.18 -2.78 -12.18
N ALA A 150 -5.16 -2.34 -11.38
CA ALA A 150 -5.82 -3.20 -10.41
C ALA A 150 -7.08 -3.88 -10.96
N ARG A 151 -7.45 -3.60 -12.22
CA ARG A 151 -8.63 -4.21 -12.85
C ARG A 151 -8.48 -5.72 -12.89
N GLY A 152 -9.52 -6.40 -12.41
CA GLY A 152 -9.56 -7.87 -12.38
C GLY A 152 -8.77 -8.50 -11.24
N LEU A 153 -8.03 -7.74 -10.43
CA LEU A 153 -7.26 -8.31 -9.31
C LEU A 153 -8.12 -8.67 -8.10
N PHE A 154 -9.35 -8.14 -8.01
CA PHE A 154 -10.32 -8.50 -6.99
C PHE A 154 -11.75 -8.35 -7.52
N ARG A 155 -12.67 -9.14 -6.93
CA ARG A 155 -14.09 -9.17 -7.29
C ARG A 155 -14.93 -8.28 -6.37
N THR A 156 -14.66 -8.33 -5.07
CA THR A 156 -15.47 -7.66 -4.03
C THR A 156 -14.58 -6.74 -3.20
N ALA A 157 -15.16 -5.64 -2.69
CA ALA A 157 -14.47 -4.67 -1.86
C ALA A 157 -15.32 -4.30 -0.63
N TRP A 158 -14.76 -4.38 0.58
CA TRP A 158 -15.38 -3.91 1.82
C TRP A 158 -14.59 -2.77 2.44
N LEU A 159 -15.18 -1.58 2.49
CA LEU A 159 -14.54 -0.37 2.97
C LEU A 159 -15.13 0.03 4.33
N LEU A 160 -14.28 0.12 5.35
CA LEU A 160 -14.69 0.40 6.72
C LEU A 160 -14.20 1.79 7.14
N GLY A 161 -15.07 2.81 7.02
CA GLY A 161 -14.73 4.19 7.36
C GLY A 161 -13.52 4.72 6.57
N PRO A 162 -13.59 4.80 5.23
CA PRO A 162 -12.44 5.22 4.42
C PRO A 162 -12.04 6.67 4.70
N ALA A 163 -10.74 6.91 4.86
CA ALA A 163 -10.20 8.26 4.99
C ALA A 163 -10.37 9.05 3.67
N ILE A 164 -10.64 10.36 3.79
CA ILE A 164 -10.71 11.26 2.63
C ILE A 164 -9.31 11.38 2.04
N THR A 165 -9.17 11.04 0.76
CA THR A 165 -7.93 11.23 0.02
C THR A 165 -8.06 12.45 -0.86
N PHE A 166 -7.20 13.45 -0.65
CA PHE A 166 -7.29 14.68 -1.43
C PHE A 166 -6.63 14.48 -2.79
N ASN A 167 -7.36 14.89 -3.82
CA ASN A 167 -6.89 14.88 -5.20
C ASN A 167 -5.96 16.09 -5.44
N ARG A 168 -4.73 15.81 -5.86
CA ARG A 168 -3.79 16.79 -6.39
C ARG A 168 -3.10 16.23 -7.62
N THR A 169 -2.73 17.14 -8.52
CA THR A 169 -1.90 16.79 -9.67
C THR A 169 -0.51 16.41 -9.18
N PHE A 170 0.19 15.63 -10.00
CA PHE A 170 1.59 15.28 -9.71
C PHE A 170 2.48 16.53 -9.61
N ASP A 171 2.28 17.52 -10.48
CA ASP A 171 3.11 18.73 -10.52
C ASP A 171 2.99 19.55 -9.23
N ASP A 172 1.77 19.74 -8.72
CA ASP A 172 1.52 20.45 -7.46
C ASP A 172 2.23 19.76 -6.30
N LEU A 173 2.09 18.43 -6.24
CA LEU A 173 2.69 17.61 -5.20
C LEU A 173 4.21 17.56 -5.28
N SER A 174 4.74 17.43 -6.49
CA SER A 174 6.18 17.44 -6.76
C SER A 174 6.80 18.75 -6.29
N GLN A 175 6.19 19.89 -6.61
CA GLN A 175 6.67 21.20 -6.17
C GLN A 175 6.61 21.35 -4.64
N HIS A 176 5.49 20.96 -4.03
CA HIS A 176 5.31 21.02 -2.58
C HIS A 176 6.33 20.14 -1.84
N ASN A 177 6.41 18.86 -2.18
CA ASN A 177 7.37 17.93 -1.57
C ASN A 177 8.82 18.39 -1.80
N ARG A 178 9.15 18.89 -2.99
CA ARG A 178 10.50 19.39 -3.27
C ARG A 178 10.86 20.56 -2.37
N ALA A 179 9.98 21.54 -2.23
CA ALA A 179 10.18 22.68 -1.35
C ALA A 179 10.32 22.24 0.12
N PHE A 180 9.45 21.33 0.57
CA PHE A 180 9.48 20.77 1.92
C PHE A 180 10.81 20.09 2.23
N PHE A 181 11.26 19.18 1.36
CA PHE A 181 12.49 18.44 1.58
C PHE A 181 13.73 19.33 1.52
N LEU A 182 13.84 20.25 0.55
CA LEU A 182 14.99 21.18 0.47
C LEU A 182 15.11 22.08 1.71
N ALA A 183 13.98 22.50 2.28
CA ALA A 183 13.98 23.36 3.47
C ALA A 183 14.46 22.65 4.75
N ARG A 184 14.43 21.31 4.79
CA ARG A 184 14.56 20.55 6.05
C ARG A 184 15.65 19.48 6.05
N SER A 185 16.05 18.98 4.89
CA SER A 185 17.08 17.92 4.79
C SER A 185 18.51 18.45 4.74
N GLY A 186 18.70 19.77 4.64
CA GLY A 186 20.00 20.38 4.38
C GLY A 186 20.47 20.26 2.92
N CYS A 187 19.68 19.63 2.05
CA CYS A 187 19.96 19.57 0.62
C CYS A 187 19.71 20.90 -0.09
N LYS A 188 20.58 21.24 -1.04
CA LYS A 188 20.47 22.46 -1.86
C LYS A 188 19.90 22.22 -3.25
N ASN A 189 19.84 20.96 -3.67
CA ASN A 189 19.41 20.57 -5.01
C ASN A 189 18.88 19.13 -5.04
N ASP A 190 18.30 18.81 -6.18
CA ASP A 190 17.68 17.54 -6.55
C ASP A 190 18.66 16.36 -6.49
N THR A 191 19.91 16.61 -6.88
CA THR A 191 20.97 15.60 -6.82
C THR A 191 21.23 15.18 -5.38
N CYS A 192 21.27 16.12 -4.43
CA CYS A 192 21.41 15.80 -3.01
C CYS A 192 20.20 15.02 -2.49
N LEU A 193 18.96 15.44 -2.84
CA LEU A 193 17.74 14.73 -2.43
C LEU A 193 17.76 13.25 -2.85
N ARG A 194 18.24 12.95 -4.06
CA ARG A 194 18.36 11.56 -4.55
C ARG A 194 19.35 10.70 -3.77
N HIS A 195 20.32 11.30 -3.09
CA HIS A 195 21.34 10.57 -2.32
C HIS A 195 21.04 10.54 -0.82
N MET A 196 19.86 11.04 -0.40
CA MET A 196 19.43 10.92 0.99
C MET A 196 19.23 9.44 1.35
N SER A 197 19.68 9.06 2.55
CA SER A 197 19.39 7.73 3.10
C SER A 197 17.91 7.62 3.43
N ALA A 198 17.36 6.40 3.41
CA ALA A 198 15.97 6.16 3.81
C ALA A 198 15.67 6.71 5.22
N LYS A 199 16.64 6.54 6.15
CA LYS A 199 16.56 7.12 7.50
C LYS A 199 16.43 8.65 7.46
N ALA A 200 17.28 9.33 6.69
CA ALA A 200 17.23 10.79 6.56
C ALA A 200 15.91 11.27 5.92
N VAL A 201 15.37 10.51 4.95
CA VAL A 201 14.06 10.80 4.34
C VAL A 201 12.95 10.72 5.39
N VAL A 202 12.91 9.64 6.18
CA VAL A 202 11.92 9.44 7.24
C VAL A 202 12.07 10.49 8.35
N GLU A 203 13.29 10.83 8.76
CA GLU A 203 13.55 11.85 9.80
C GLU A 203 13.21 13.28 9.35
N THR A 204 13.33 13.57 8.06
CA THR A 204 12.91 14.88 7.48
C THR A 204 11.40 15.06 7.59
N TYR A 205 10.68 13.94 7.50
CA TYR A 205 9.23 13.86 7.52
C TYR A 205 8.72 13.69 8.96
N LEU A 206 8.38 14.80 9.64
CA LEU A 206 7.91 14.76 11.03
C LEU A 206 6.39 14.85 11.11
N TRP A 207 5.78 13.80 11.66
CA TRP A 207 4.36 13.61 11.99
C TRP A 207 3.60 14.82 12.56
N LYS A 208 4.28 15.69 13.29
CA LYS A 208 3.69 16.90 13.91
C LYS A 208 3.24 17.96 12.89
N ASP A 209 3.75 17.89 11.66
CA ASP A 209 3.48 18.89 10.64
C ASP A 209 2.26 18.53 9.77
N GLU A 210 1.76 17.29 9.89
CA GLU A 210 0.53 16.81 9.23
C GLU A 210 -0.72 17.51 9.81
N PRO A 211 -1.52 18.22 8.99
CA PRO A 211 -2.74 18.87 9.46
C PRO A 211 -3.72 17.89 10.12
N SER A 212 -3.76 16.63 9.69
CA SER A 212 -4.62 15.60 10.29
C SER A 212 -4.29 15.30 11.76
N PHE A 213 -3.10 15.66 12.25
CA PHE A 213 -2.67 15.48 13.66
C PHE A 213 -2.48 16.78 14.42
N ARG A 214 -2.65 17.94 13.78
CA ARG A 214 -2.78 19.21 14.50
C ARG A 214 -4.13 19.18 15.18
N ILE A 215 -4.15 18.93 16.49
CA ILE A 215 -5.37 18.87 17.31
C ILE A 215 -6.25 20.13 17.17
N ARG A 216 -5.65 21.27 16.79
CA ARG A 216 -6.35 22.51 16.47
C ARG A 216 -7.09 22.45 15.12
N ASP A 217 -6.53 21.73 14.15
CA ASP A 217 -7.04 21.65 12.78
C ASP A 217 -8.04 20.47 12.61
N GLN A 218 -8.10 19.54 13.58
CA GLN A 218 -9.09 18.44 13.57
C GLN A 218 -10.54 18.90 13.80
N ASN A 219 -10.75 20.11 14.33
CA ASN A 219 -12.08 20.65 14.63
C ASN A 219 -12.50 21.79 13.69
N ASP A 220 -11.63 22.21 12.76
CA ASP A 220 -11.90 23.31 11.83
C ASP A 220 -12.08 22.79 10.39
N LEU A 221 -12.88 23.52 9.60
CA LEU A 221 -13.05 23.27 8.17
C LEU A 221 -11.67 23.25 7.45
N PRO A 222 -11.51 22.53 6.32
CA PRO A 222 -10.24 22.46 5.60
C PRO A 222 -9.63 23.85 5.37
N ILE A 223 -8.45 24.10 5.93
CA ILE A 223 -7.75 25.38 5.79
C ILE A 223 -7.07 25.41 4.41
N GLN A 224 -7.39 26.41 3.59
CA GLN A 224 -6.80 26.57 2.26
C GLN A 224 -5.27 26.72 2.35
N GLY A 225 -4.54 25.86 1.64
CA GLY A 225 -3.07 25.92 1.55
C GLY A 225 -2.31 25.12 2.61
N ILE A 226 -3.00 24.44 3.55
CA ILE A 226 -2.38 23.46 4.45
C ILE A 226 -2.84 22.08 4.00
N TYR A 227 -1.93 21.31 3.40
CA TYR A 227 -2.26 20.00 2.86
C TYR A 227 -1.82 18.90 3.80
N SER A 228 -2.68 17.90 3.96
CA SER A 228 -2.23 16.62 4.46
C SER A 228 -1.29 16.03 3.42
N GLU A 229 -0.22 15.37 3.83
CA GLU A 229 0.67 14.66 2.90
C GLU A 229 0.11 13.27 2.57
N GLN A 230 -1.09 12.95 3.07
CA GLN A 230 -1.89 11.79 2.71
C GLN A 230 -2.56 12.00 1.35
N LEU A 231 -1.74 11.99 0.29
CA LEU A 231 -2.20 12.37 -1.03
C LEU A 231 -2.03 11.21 -2.00
N ILE A 232 -3.13 10.83 -2.63
CA ILE A 232 -3.12 9.91 -3.76
C ILE A 232 -3.05 10.77 -5.02
N VAL A 233 -2.01 10.54 -5.82
CA VAL A 233 -1.73 11.37 -7.00
C VAL A 233 -2.62 10.94 -8.17
N LEU A 234 -3.37 11.88 -8.73
CA LEU A 234 -4.12 11.67 -9.97
C LEU A 234 -3.46 12.38 -11.15
N ASP A 235 -3.62 11.83 -12.36
CA ASP A 235 -3.29 12.52 -13.61
C ASP A 235 -4.29 13.67 -13.90
N ASP A 236 -3.98 14.42 -14.95
CA ASP A 236 -4.78 15.55 -15.45
C ASP A 236 -6.21 15.15 -15.87
N LYS A 237 -6.49 13.85 -16.04
CA LYS A 237 -7.82 13.29 -16.33
C LYS A 237 -8.53 12.80 -15.07
N ARG A 238 -8.00 13.09 -13.87
CA ARG A 238 -8.46 12.59 -12.57
C ARG A 238 -8.49 11.06 -12.49
N LYS A 239 -7.67 10.37 -13.28
CA LYS A 239 -7.38 8.95 -13.10
C LYS A 239 -6.16 8.83 -12.20
N LEU A 240 -5.96 7.69 -11.55
CA LEU A 240 -4.67 7.46 -10.89
C LEU A 240 -3.54 7.65 -11.89
N ALA A 241 -2.57 8.48 -11.52
CA ALA A 241 -1.55 8.94 -12.45
C ALA A 241 -0.91 7.74 -13.17
N SER A 242 -1.08 7.72 -14.50
CA SER A 242 -0.94 6.57 -15.41
C SER A 242 -0.39 5.31 -14.78
N ILE A 243 -1.24 4.40 -14.29
CA ILE A 243 -0.77 3.10 -13.80
C ILE A 243 -0.63 2.16 -15.00
N SER A 244 0.47 2.29 -15.75
CA SER A 244 0.81 1.39 -16.85
C SER A 244 1.64 0.21 -16.34
N TYR A 245 1.43 -0.96 -16.96
CA TYR A 245 1.97 -2.25 -16.53
C TYR A 245 3.46 -2.22 -16.20
N LEU A 246 3.79 -2.41 -14.92
CA LEU A 246 5.09 -2.94 -14.53
C LEU A 246 5.15 -4.40 -15.00
N ASN A 247 6.02 -4.69 -15.97
CA ASN A 247 6.42 -6.06 -16.26
C ASN A 247 7.13 -6.60 -15.01
N VAL A 248 6.37 -7.28 -14.15
CA VAL A 248 6.92 -8.04 -13.03
C VAL A 248 7.83 -9.11 -13.64
N CYS A 249 9.13 -9.05 -13.33
CA CYS A 249 10.06 -10.11 -13.73
C CYS A 249 9.49 -11.47 -13.30
N PRO A 250 9.47 -12.48 -14.19
CA PRO A 250 9.09 -13.83 -13.79
C PRO A 250 10.14 -14.36 -12.82
N LEU A 251 9.81 -14.35 -11.53
CA LEU A 251 10.58 -15.06 -10.51
C LEU A 251 10.21 -16.54 -10.62
N PHE A 252 11.11 -17.31 -11.23
CA PHE A 252 11.27 -18.74 -11.01
C PHE A 252 12.38 -18.96 -10.00
#